data_AF-A0A5J4S9D3-F1
#
_entry.id   AF-A0A5J4S9D3-F1
#
_cell.length_a   1.000
_cell.length_b   1.000
_cell.length_c   1.000
_cell.angle_alpha   90.00
_cell.angle_beta   90.00
_cell.angle_gamma   90.00
#
_symmetry.space_group_name_H-M   'P 1'
#
loop_
_entity.id
_entity.type
_entity.pdbx_description
1 polymer ?
#
loop_
_entity_poly.entity_id
_entity_poly.type
_entity_poly.pdbx_seq_one_letter_code
_entity_poly.pdbx_strand_id
1 'polypeptide(L)'
;MKSFKFLPVISAMLFAFSMQSCLSYLDDDENNEIVTCPPGPSLAIATIKVIDDDDYYFGLDNGATMYPADKTIVSNYKAKDGQRALVYFDIYSDLTDKLKVEGYDYSIRVFDIKDILTKNIIPLTEETADSIGDDKINAVSIHLTKEYLTIQFQFLSTDNPNKLHMLNLVQNLTIEEDEDNEYLNLEFRHNAYDDAPMQLGENYVSFKLDDALIAGKKGVKVRINTIYNGIVYKIANFIEGEE
;
A
#
# COMPACT_ATOMS: atom_id res chain seq x y z
N MET A 1 23.99 -52.40 -46.74
CA MET A 1 24.24 -52.37 -45.29
C MET A 1 23.24 -51.44 -44.63
N LYS A 2 22.73 -51.87 -43.47
CA LYS A 2 21.84 -51.23 -42.47
C LYS A 2 21.99 -49.69 -42.42
N SER A 3 20.93 -48.89 -42.52
CA SER A 3 19.91 -48.52 -41.51
C SER A 3 20.13 -47.07 -41.05
N PHE A 4 19.11 -46.22 -41.13
CA PHE A 4 18.46 -45.55 -39.99
C PHE A 4 17.51 -44.48 -40.52
N LYS A 5 16.27 -44.51 -40.01
CA LYS A 5 15.25 -43.47 -40.22
C LYS A 5 15.50 -42.35 -39.22
N PHE A 6 15.40 -41.10 -39.66
CA PHE A 6 15.22 -39.95 -38.77
C PHE A 6 14.18 -39.00 -39.38
N LEU A 7 13.05 -38.85 -38.68
CA LEU A 7 12.10 -37.75 -38.87
C LEU A 7 12.64 -36.52 -38.10
N PRO A 8 12.65 -35.32 -38.69
CA PRO A 8 12.82 -34.11 -37.92
C PRO A 8 11.45 -33.65 -37.39
N VAL A 9 11.24 -33.80 -36.08
CA VAL A 9 10.20 -33.06 -35.36
C VAL A 9 10.70 -31.63 -35.18
N ILE A 10 10.10 -30.70 -35.90
CA ILE A 10 10.32 -29.26 -35.70
C ILE A 10 9.56 -28.89 -34.43
N SER A 11 10.29 -28.86 -33.31
CA SER A 11 9.79 -28.37 -32.03
C SER A 11 9.64 -26.86 -32.12
N ALA A 12 8.41 -26.38 -32.11
CA ALA A 12 8.08 -24.97 -31.98
C ALA A 12 8.66 -24.45 -30.65
N MET A 13 9.64 -23.56 -30.76
CA MET A 13 10.22 -22.82 -29.65
C MET A 13 9.19 -21.78 -29.20
N LEU A 14 8.33 -22.18 -28.25
CA LEU A 14 7.54 -21.26 -27.44
C LEU A 14 8.53 -20.41 -26.63
N PHE A 15 8.71 -19.16 -27.06
CA PHE A 15 9.31 -18.11 -26.23
C PHE A 15 8.31 -17.79 -25.11
N ALA A 16 8.32 -18.62 -24.06
CA ALA A 16 7.79 -18.22 -22.78
C ALA A 16 8.81 -17.27 -22.16
N PHE A 17 8.55 -15.96 -22.24
CA PHE A 17 9.10 -15.01 -21.28
C PHE A 17 8.50 -15.35 -19.92
N SER A 18 9.12 -16.30 -19.22
CA SER A 18 8.83 -16.55 -17.81
C SER A 18 9.41 -15.37 -17.02
N MET A 19 8.53 -14.50 -16.52
CA MET A 19 8.82 -13.70 -15.34
C MET A 19 9.14 -14.67 -14.21
N GLN A 20 10.42 -14.92 -13.95
CA GLN A 20 10.86 -15.66 -12.76
C GLN A 20 10.72 -14.71 -11.58
N SER A 21 9.60 -14.83 -10.88
CA SER A 21 9.46 -14.41 -9.50
C SER A 21 10.29 -15.37 -8.65
N CYS A 22 11.34 -14.87 -8.01
CA CYS A 22 12.10 -15.65 -7.03
C CYS A 22 11.29 -15.75 -5.73
N LEU A 23 10.36 -16.70 -5.71
CA LEU A 23 9.69 -17.17 -4.51
C LEU A 23 9.73 -18.70 -4.49
N SER A 24 10.88 -19.24 -4.06
CA SER A 24 10.99 -20.59 -3.49
C SER A 24 12.26 -20.62 -2.65
N TYR A 25 12.16 -20.55 -1.33
CA TYR A 25 12.00 -21.70 -0.44
C TYR A 25 13.19 -22.67 -0.53
N LEU A 26 13.96 -22.67 0.56
CA LEU A 26 14.85 -23.71 1.07
C LEU A 26 14.83 -25.03 0.27
N ASP A 27 15.90 -25.28 -0.48
CA ASP A 27 16.33 -26.63 -0.80
C ASP A 27 17.77 -26.79 -0.28
N ASP A 28 17.92 -27.76 0.62
CA ASP A 28 19.18 -28.27 1.14
C ASP A 28 20.02 -28.80 -0.04
N ASP A 29 21.13 -28.13 -0.37
CA ASP A 29 22.27 -28.80 -0.99
C ASP A 29 23.57 -28.03 -0.68
N GLU A 30 24.54 -28.75 -0.12
CA GLU A 30 25.74 -28.28 0.59
C GLU A 30 26.83 -27.65 -0.30
N ASN A 31 26.48 -26.86 -1.32
CA ASN A 31 27.47 -26.14 -2.14
C ASN A 31 27.12 -24.66 -2.20
N ASN A 32 27.42 -23.95 -1.10
CA ASN A 32 27.15 -22.53 -0.88
C ASN A 32 28.04 -21.62 -1.77
N GLU A 33 27.82 -21.64 -3.08
CA GLU A 33 28.08 -20.46 -3.90
C GLU A 33 26.91 -19.51 -3.66
N ILE A 34 27.10 -18.57 -2.74
CA ILE A 34 26.16 -17.49 -2.47
C ILE A 34 26.03 -16.71 -3.78
N VAL A 35 25.04 -17.06 -4.60
CA VAL A 35 24.56 -16.17 -5.66
C VAL A 35 23.83 -15.06 -4.92
N THR A 36 24.59 -14.07 -4.45
CA THR A 36 24.03 -12.79 -4.04
C THR A 36 23.44 -12.18 -5.30
N CYS A 37 22.15 -12.40 -5.53
CA CYS A 37 21.38 -11.40 -6.26
C CYS A 37 21.71 -10.06 -5.57
N PRO A 38 22.13 -9.02 -6.31
CA PRO A 38 22.26 -7.69 -5.73
C PRO A 38 20.98 -7.41 -4.95
N PRO A 39 21.04 -6.92 -3.70
CA PRO A 39 19.82 -6.54 -3.00
C PRO A 39 19.09 -5.55 -3.92
N GLY A 40 17.88 -5.94 -4.36
CA GLY A 40 17.03 -5.03 -5.11
C GLY A 40 16.65 -3.84 -4.23
N PRO A 41 16.14 -2.75 -4.83
CA PRO A 41 15.71 -1.60 -4.06
C PRO A 41 14.69 -2.01 -3.01
N SER A 42 14.86 -1.47 -1.81
CA SER A 42 13.91 -1.59 -0.70
C SER A 42 12.61 -0.84 -1.02
N LEU A 43 11.50 -1.28 -0.42
CA LEU A 43 10.18 -0.66 -0.56
C LEU A 43 9.62 -0.37 0.83
N ALA A 44 9.12 0.85 1.03
CA ALA A 44 8.39 1.23 2.23
C ALA A 44 7.16 2.06 1.91
N ILE A 45 6.15 2.00 2.78
CA ILE A 45 5.11 3.02 2.84
C ILE A 45 5.60 4.11 3.78
N ALA A 46 5.50 5.37 3.35
CA ALA A 46 5.91 6.50 4.15
C ALA A 46 4.95 7.69 4.01
N THR A 47 5.02 8.57 4.99
CA THR A 47 4.39 9.89 4.97
C THR A 47 5.44 10.92 4.57
N ILE A 48 5.13 11.72 3.55
CA ILE A 48 5.99 12.81 3.10
C ILE A 48 5.82 13.97 4.09
N LYS A 49 6.95 14.43 4.63
CA LYS A 49 7.02 15.55 5.56
C LYS A 49 7.83 16.67 4.89
N VAL A 50 7.17 17.75 4.51
CA VAL A 50 7.81 18.88 3.82
C VAL A 50 8.52 19.77 4.84
N ILE A 51 9.78 20.12 4.55
CA ILE A 51 10.58 21.01 5.39
C ILE A 51 10.45 22.45 4.87
N ASP A 52 10.77 22.65 3.60
CA ASP A 52 10.67 23.93 2.88
C ASP A 52 10.63 23.69 1.36
N ASP A 53 10.03 24.58 0.57
CA ASP A 53 9.88 24.55 -0.90
C ASP A 53 9.95 23.17 -1.59
N ASP A 54 11.17 22.69 -1.91
CA ASP A 54 11.46 21.44 -2.64
C ASP A 54 12.19 20.38 -1.77
N ASP A 55 12.30 20.61 -0.46
CA ASP A 55 12.96 19.74 0.50
C ASP A 55 11.98 19.05 1.45
N TYR A 56 12.20 17.75 1.65
CA TYR A 56 11.29 16.87 2.34
C TYR A 56 12.01 15.63 2.83
N TYR A 57 11.43 14.96 3.80
CA TYR A 57 11.84 13.64 4.25
C TYR A 57 10.63 12.71 4.33
N PHE A 58 10.90 11.44 4.58
CA PHE A 58 9.89 10.40 4.72
C PHE A 58 9.81 9.94 6.17
N GLY A 59 8.62 10.04 6.77
CA GLY A 59 8.31 9.41 8.06
C GLY A 59 7.72 8.02 7.84
N LEU A 60 8.34 7.00 8.43
CA LEU A 60 7.87 5.62 8.39
C LEU A 60 6.82 5.36 9.47
N ASP A 61 6.02 4.32 9.28
CA ASP A 61 4.93 3.95 10.20
C ASP A 61 5.41 3.48 11.58
N ASN A 62 6.70 3.16 11.73
CA ASN A 62 7.35 2.79 12.99
C ASN A 62 8.09 3.97 13.66
N GLY A 63 7.78 5.21 13.26
CA GLY A 63 8.40 6.42 13.80
C GLY A 63 9.78 6.76 13.23
N ALA A 64 10.45 5.84 12.53
CA ALA A 64 11.75 6.11 11.92
C ALA A 64 11.64 7.06 10.72
N THR A 65 12.75 7.69 10.36
CA THR A 65 12.81 8.75 9.35
C THR A 65 13.86 8.45 8.27
N MET A 66 13.53 8.75 7.02
CA MET A 66 14.44 8.61 5.89
C MET A 66 14.62 9.94 5.15
N TYR A 67 15.85 10.41 5.03
CA TYR A 67 16.20 11.60 4.28
C TYR A 67 16.67 11.25 2.85
N PRO A 68 16.09 11.83 1.80
CA PRO A 68 16.45 11.56 0.41
C PRO A 68 17.74 12.30 0.00
N ALA A 69 18.90 11.76 0.40
CA ALA A 69 20.21 12.32 0.09
C ALA A 69 20.55 12.31 -1.42
N ASP A 70 20.00 11.35 -2.18
CA ASP A 70 20.01 11.37 -3.64
C ASP A 70 18.58 11.28 -4.19
N LYS A 71 18.09 12.40 -4.74
CA LYS A 71 16.79 12.55 -5.41
C LYS A 71 16.93 12.80 -6.92
N THR A 72 18.08 12.50 -7.53
CA THR A 72 18.35 12.82 -8.94
C THR A 72 17.33 12.19 -9.90
N ILE A 73 16.93 10.95 -9.63
CA ILE A 73 15.96 10.19 -10.45
C ILE A 73 14.56 10.77 -10.33
N VAL A 74 14.17 11.22 -9.14
CA VAL A 74 12.84 11.77 -8.84
C VAL A 74 12.85 13.30 -8.74
N SER A 75 13.76 13.96 -9.46
CA SER A 75 14.00 15.41 -9.38
C SER A 75 12.78 16.29 -9.72
N ASN A 76 11.82 15.76 -10.48
CA ASN A 76 10.59 16.45 -10.84
C ASN A 76 9.41 16.17 -9.88
N TYR A 77 9.59 15.30 -8.89
CA TYR A 77 8.55 14.99 -7.92
C TYR A 77 8.21 16.22 -7.07
N LYS A 78 6.91 16.49 -6.90
CA LYS A 78 6.41 17.63 -6.13
C LYS A 78 5.79 17.15 -4.83
N ALA A 79 6.58 17.23 -3.77
CA ALA A 79 6.20 16.81 -2.43
C ALA A 79 5.01 17.61 -1.92
N LYS A 80 4.11 16.92 -1.20
CA LYS A 80 2.98 17.51 -0.50
C LYS A 80 3.01 16.99 0.93
N ASP A 81 2.92 17.91 1.88
CA ASP A 81 2.98 17.54 3.28
C ASP A 81 1.80 16.62 3.66
N GLY A 82 2.09 15.55 4.39
CA GLY A 82 1.12 14.53 4.80
C GLY A 82 0.65 13.59 3.70
N GLN A 83 1.19 13.67 2.48
CA GLN A 83 0.91 12.71 1.39
C GLN A 83 1.54 11.35 1.71
N ARG A 84 0.77 10.28 1.59
CA ARG A 84 1.27 8.91 1.73
C ARG A 84 1.85 8.43 0.40
N ALA A 85 2.94 7.69 0.45
CA ALA A 85 3.59 7.19 -0.76
C ALA A 85 4.23 5.81 -0.54
N LEU A 86 4.28 5.02 -1.61
CA LEU A 86 5.21 3.91 -1.76
C LEU A 86 6.54 4.47 -2.26
N VAL A 87 7.61 4.23 -1.50
CA VAL A 87 8.96 4.73 -1.80
C VAL A 87 9.85 3.55 -2.12
N TYR A 88 10.46 3.57 -3.31
CA TYR A 88 11.49 2.61 -3.72
C TYR A 88 12.87 3.24 -3.53
N PHE A 89 13.74 2.61 -2.75
CA PHE A 89 14.99 3.23 -2.32
C PHE A 89 16.11 2.24 -1.99
N ASP A 90 17.34 2.74 -1.93
CA ASP A 90 18.46 2.07 -1.26
C ASP A 90 18.90 2.89 -0.06
N ILE A 91 19.33 2.21 1.01
CA ILE A 91 19.91 2.85 2.18
C ILE A 91 21.41 3.02 1.95
N TYR A 92 21.93 4.22 2.19
CA TYR A 92 23.37 4.42 2.30
C TYR A 92 23.87 3.78 3.60
N SER A 93 24.59 2.66 3.50
CA SER A 93 25.25 2.04 4.65
C SER A 93 26.37 2.94 5.20
N ASP A 94 26.74 2.76 6.47
CA ASP A 94 27.78 3.55 7.16
C ASP A 94 29.14 3.59 6.41
N LEU A 95 29.42 2.65 5.50
CA LEU A 95 30.62 2.69 4.63
C LEU A 95 30.63 3.88 3.64
N THR A 96 29.53 4.64 3.55
CA THR A 96 29.36 5.83 2.71
C THR A 96 29.08 7.09 3.52
N ASP A 97 29.75 7.27 4.66
CA ASP A 97 29.66 8.40 5.62
C ASP A 97 29.49 9.81 5.04
N LYS A 98 29.89 10.04 3.77
CA LYS A 98 29.73 11.34 3.10
C LYS A 98 28.28 11.71 2.76
N LEU A 99 27.36 10.75 2.75
CA LEU A 99 25.95 10.97 2.38
C LEU A 99 24.99 10.80 3.57
N LYS A 100 25.52 10.51 4.76
CA LYS A 100 24.73 10.45 5.98
C LYS A 100 24.35 11.87 6.41
N VAL A 101 23.06 12.11 6.60
CA VAL A 101 22.53 13.39 7.08
C VAL A 101 22.16 13.24 8.55
N GLU A 102 22.72 14.10 9.40
CA GLU A 102 22.41 14.10 10.83
C GLU A 102 20.94 14.47 11.08
N GLY A 103 20.36 13.88 12.14
CA GLY A 103 18.96 14.13 12.52
C GLY A 103 17.93 13.19 11.88
N TYR A 104 18.37 12.24 11.05
CA TYR A 104 17.50 11.22 10.44
C TYR A 104 18.06 9.81 10.68
N ASP A 105 17.18 8.82 10.78
CA ASP A 105 17.58 7.42 11.01
C ASP A 105 18.30 6.83 9.79
N TYR A 106 17.83 7.17 8.60
CA TYR A 106 18.38 6.69 7.33
C TYR A 106 18.62 7.82 6.35
N SER A 107 19.72 7.72 5.61
CA SER A 107 19.93 8.49 4.39
C SER A 107 19.77 7.56 3.20
N ILE A 108 18.96 7.95 2.23
CA ILE A 108 18.54 7.06 1.14
C ILE A 108 18.78 7.67 -0.24
N ARG A 109 18.96 6.77 -1.21
CA ARG A 109 18.82 7.06 -2.63
C ARG A 109 17.42 6.68 -3.07
N VAL A 110 16.68 7.62 -3.64
CA VAL A 110 15.30 7.37 -4.09
C VAL A 110 15.28 6.99 -5.58
N PHE A 111 14.63 5.87 -5.89
CA PHE A 111 14.43 5.40 -7.26
C PHE A 111 13.06 5.77 -7.82
N ASP A 112 12.02 5.68 -7.00
CA ASP A 112 10.65 5.98 -7.42
C ASP A 112 9.79 6.35 -6.20
N ILE A 113 8.81 7.22 -6.43
CA ILE A 113 7.81 7.64 -5.45
C ILE A 113 6.44 7.50 -6.11
N LYS A 114 5.59 6.65 -5.54
CA LYS A 114 4.21 6.49 -5.99
C LYS A 114 3.26 6.96 -4.92
N ASP A 115 2.56 8.06 -5.18
CA ASP A 115 1.52 8.57 -4.29
C ASP A 115 0.45 7.50 -4.05
N ILE A 116 0.16 7.26 -2.78
CA ILE A 116 -0.99 6.50 -2.33
C ILE A 116 -2.14 7.49 -2.19
N LEU A 117 -3.33 7.18 -2.73
CA LEU A 117 -4.50 8.04 -2.55
C LEU A 117 -4.70 8.33 -1.06
N THR A 118 -4.56 9.59 -0.67
CA THR A 118 -4.61 10.03 0.73
C THR A 118 -5.84 10.91 0.93
N LYS A 119 -6.73 10.52 1.84
CA LYS A 119 -8.01 11.19 2.07
C LYS A 119 -8.27 11.37 3.57
N ASN A 120 -9.21 12.24 3.92
CA ASN A 120 -9.74 12.31 5.28
C ASN A 120 -10.91 11.32 5.44
N ILE A 121 -11.22 10.99 6.69
CA ILE A 121 -12.50 10.37 7.05
C ILE A 121 -13.62 11.38 6.83
N ILE A 122 -14.76 10.93 6.29
CA ILE A 122 -15.93 11.77 6.08
C ILE A 122 -17.14 11.21 6.83
N PRO A 123 -18.11 12.05 7.24
CA PRO A 123 -19.36 11.55 7.78
C PRO A 123 -20.19 10.88 6.67
N LEU A 124 -20.87 9.80 7.02
CA LEU A 124 -21.93 9.22 6.21
C LEU A 124 -23.29 9.59 6.81
N THR A 125 -24.13 10.21 5.99
CA THR A 125 -25.48 10.66 6.30
C THR A 125 -26.47 10.03 5.32
N GLU A 126 -27.77 10.10 5.60
CA GLU A 126 -28.81 9.61 4.68
C GLU A 126 -28.71 10.29 3.29
N GLU A 127 -28.44 11.60 3.27
CA GLU A 127 -28.31 12.38 2.02
C GLU A 127 -27.09 11.99 1.18
N THR A 128 -26.02 11.51 1.81
CA THR A 128 -24.75 11.21 1.12
C THR A 128 -24.59 9.72 0.80
N ALA A 129 -25.39 8.85 1.40
CA ALA A 129 -25.25 7.39 1.31
C ALA A 129 -25.25 6.86 -0.12
N ASP A 130 -26.20 7.30 -0.96
CA ASP A 130 -26.29 6.87 -2.36
C ASP A 130 -25.07 7.30 -3.17
N SER A 131 -24.58 8.51 -2.94
CA SER A 131 -23.40 9.02 -3.64
C SER A 131 -22.12 8.28 -3.23
N ILE A 132 -21.98 7.97 -1.93
CA ILE A 132 -20.82 7.28 -1.36
C ILE A 132 -20.75 5.81 -1.83
N GLY A 133 -21.90 5.17 -2.04
CA GLY A 133 -22.01 3.80 -2.53
C GLY A 133 -21.65 2.73 -1.49
N ASP A 134 -21.98 1.47 -1.80
CA ASP A 134 -21.61 0.28 -1.02
C ASP A 134 -21.17 -0.89 -1.93
N ASP A 135 -20.57 -0.58 -3.08
CA ASP A 135 -20.13 -1.57 -4.04
C ASP A 135 -19.05 -2.48 -3.44
N LYS A 136 -19.00 -3.70 -3.97
CA LYS A 136 -18.13 -4.74 -3.42
C LYS A 136 -16.65 -4.39 -3.56
N ILE A 137 -15.90 -4.55 -2.48
CA ILE A 137 -14.45 -4.32 -2.40
C ILE A 137 -13.85 -5.20 -1.30
N ASN A 138 -12.66 -5.75 -1.53
CA ASN A 138 -11.94 -6.48 -0.50
C ASN A 138 -10.90 -5.57 0.14
N ALA A 139 -10.72 -5.66 1.46
CA ALA A 139 -9.51 -5.21 2.12
C ALA A 139 -8.59 -6.42 2.29
N VAL A 140 -7.47 -6.47 1.59
CA VAL A 140 -6.45 -7.53 1.70
C VAL A 140 -5.75 -7.40 3.04
N SER A 141 -5.22 -6.21 3.32
CA SER A 141 -4.56 -5.86 4.57
C SER A 141 -5.01 -4.48 5.06
N ILE A 142 -4.94 -4.30 6.38
CA ILE A 142 -5.22 -3.03 7.05
C ILE A 142 -4.04 -2.77 7.99
N HIS A 143 -3.41 -1.62 7.82
CA HIS A 143 -2.32 -1.15 8.66
C HIS A 143 -2.75 0.14 9.36
N LEU A 144 -2.65 0.16 10.69
CA LEU A 144 -3.11 1.25 11.53
C LEU A 144 -1.92 1.86 12.27
N THR A 145 -1.73 3.16 12.10
CA THR A 145 -0.87 4.01 12.94
C THR A 145 -1.73 5.02 13.69
N LYS A 146 -1.13 5.87 14.53
CA LYS A 146 -1.86 6.98 15.15
C LYS A 146 -2.30 8.04 14.13
N GLU A 147 -1.57 8.21 13.02
CA GLU A 147 -1.87 9.23 12.01
C GLU A 147 -2.72 8.72 10.84
N TYR A 148 -2.61 7.43 10.47
CA TYR A 148 -3.22 6.90 9.25
C TYR A 148 -3.79 5.49 9.40
N LEU A 149 -4.90 5.23 8.71
CA LEU A 149 -5.35 3.89 8.34
C LEU A 149 -5.02 3.64 6.87
N THR A 150 -4.10 2.73 6.60
CA THR A 150 -3.75 2.30 5.24
C THR A 150 -4.42 0.98 4.92
N ILE A 151 -5.13 0.92 3.80
CA ILE A 151 -5.83 -0.28 3.32
C ILE A 151 -5.24 -0.67 1.98
N GLN A 152 -4.71 -1.90 1.90
CA GLN A 152 -4.48 -2.58 0.63
C GLN A 152 -5.81 -3.22 0.23
N PHE A 153 -6.32 -2.90 -0.95
CA PHE A 153 -7.63 -3.33 -1.38
C PHE A 153 -7.60 -3.98 -2.75
N GLN A 154 -8.59 -4.83 -2.99
CA GLN A 154 -8.88 -5.40 -4.30
C GLN A 154 -10.30 -5.09 -4.72
N PHE A 155 -10.47 -4.76 -6.00
CA PHE A 155 -11.74 -4.38 -6.59
C PHE A 155 -11.85 -4.95 -8.00
N LEU A 156 -13.08 -5.09 -8.50
CA LEU A 156 -13.33 -5.51 -9.88
C LEU A 156 -13.65 -4.28 -10.73
N SER A 157 -13.02 -4.17 -11.90
CA SER A 157 -13.26 -3.10 -12.86
C SER A 157 -13.08 -3.59 -14.30
N THR A 158 -13.38 -2.72 -15.27
CA THR A 158 -13.07 -2.92 -16.68
C THR A 158 -11.63 -2.59 -17.06
N ASP A 159 -10.83 -2.10 -16.10
CA ASP A 159 -9.50 -1.51 -16.33
C ASP A 159 -9.53 -0.31 -17.31
N ASN A 160 -10.66 0.40 -17.37
CA ASN A 160 -10.80 1.61 -18.18
C ASN A 160 -10.35 2.85 -17.39
N PRO A 161 -9.28 3.54 -17.79
CA PRO A 161 -8.76 4.69 -17.04
C PRO A 161 -9.72 5.89 -16.97
N ASN A 162 -10.76 5.92 -17.82
CA ASN A 162 -11.79 6.97 -17.79
C ASN A 162 -12.96 6.66 -16.85
N LYS A 163 -12.99 5.48 -16.24
CA LYS A 163 -13.99 5.08 -15.25
C LYS A 163 -13.34 5.01 -13.89
N LEU A 164 -13.31 6.15 -13.21
CA LEU A 164 -12.70 6.26 -11.89
C LEU A 164 -13.68 5.79 -10.83
N HIS A 165 -13.22 4.88 -9.97
CA HIS A 165 -13.98 4.43 -8.81
C HIS A 165 -13.78 5.42 -7.66
N MET A 166 -14.78 5.57 -6.80
CA MET A 166 -14.67 6.36 -5.58
C MET A 166 -14.49 5.46 -4.36
N LEU A 167 -13.53 5.83 -3.51
CA LEU A 167 -13.22 5.14 -2.26
C LEU A 167 -13.34 6.12 -1.10
N ASN A 168 -14.05 5.74 -0.04
CA ASN A 168 -14.18 6.54 1.17
C ASN A 168 -14.05 5.66 2.41
N LEU A 169 -13.47 6.22 3.47
CA LEU A 169 -13.60 5.70 4.82
C LEU A 169 -14.54 6.63 5.56
N VAL A 170 -15.61 6.09 6.10
CA VAL A 170 -16.71 6.91 6.62
C VAL A 170 -17.04 6.58 8.06
N GLN A 171 -17.40 7.61 8.83
CA GLN A 171 -18.06 7.46 10.12
C GLN A 171 -19.57 7.52 9.89
N ASN A 172 -20.26 6.42 10.17
CA ASN A 172 -21.70 6.34 9.93
C ASN A 172 -22.48 7.02 11.06
N LEU A 173 -23.15 8.13 10.74
CA LEU A 173 -23.95 8.90 11.68
C LEU A 173 -25.43 8.50 11.69
N THR A 174 -25.83 7.53 10.86
CA THR A 174 -27.22 7.06 10.74
C THR A 174 -27.51 5.86 11.64
N ILE A 175 -26.50 5.31 12.30
CA ILE A 175 -26.60 4.19 13.24
C ILE A 175 -26.16 4.64 14.63
N GLU A 176 -26.73 4.04 15.67
CA GLU A 176 -26.29 4.27 17.04
C GLU A 176 -24.87 3.68 17.24
N GLU A 177 -24.06 4.34 18.08
CA GLU A 177 -22.74 3.80 18.44
C GLU A 177 -22.87 2.48 19.20
N ASP A 178 -21.94 1.55 18.97
CA ASP A 178 -21.87 0.29 19.74
C ASP A 178 -21.75 0.60 21.25
N GLU A 179 -22.48 -0.14 22.11
CA GLU A 179 -22.56 0.10 23.57
C GLU A 179 -21.20 0.21 24.28
N ASP A 180 -20.21 -0.58 23.84
CA ASP A 180 -18.89 -0.64 24.48
C ASP A 180 -17.96 0.52 24.05
N ASN A 181 -18.22 1.16 22.90
CA ASN A 181 -17.48 2.28 22.31
C ASN A 181 -15.93 2.21 22.35
N GLU A 182 -15.37 1.00 22.49
CA GLU A 182 -13.93 0.77 22.66
C GLU A 182 -13.14 0.98 21.35
N TYR A 183 -13.82 0.84 20.21
CA TYR A 183 -13.25 0.96 18.87
C TYR A 183 -13.95 2.07 18.10
N LEU A 184 -13.19 2.78 17.27
CA LEU A 184 -13.77 3.71 16.29
C LEU A 184 -14.41 2.89 15.16
N ASN A 185 -15.74 2.95 15.07
CA ASN A 185 -16.50 2.28 14.02
C ASN A 185 -16.45 3.07 12.72
N LEU A 186 -15.92 2.45 11.66
CA LEU A 186 -15.79 3.03 10.34
C LEU A 186 -16.32 2.06 9.27
N GLU A 187 -16.71 2.59 8.11
CA GLU A 187 -17.06 1.78 6.95
C GLU A 187 -16.14 2.13 5.77
N PHE A 188 -15.51 1.12 5.18
CA PHE A 188 -14.76 1.30 3.94
C PHE A 188 -15.74 1.12 2.78
N ARG A 189 -16.09 2.24 2.16
CA ARG A 189 -17.10 2.37 1.11
C ARG A 189 -16.46 2.54 -0.25
N HIS A 190 -17.12 1.95 -1.24
CA HIS A 190 -16.70 1.94 -2.62
C HIS A 190 -17.91 2.24 -3.52
N ASN A 191 -17.70 3.08 -4.53
CA ASN A 191 -18.66 3.32 -5.60
C ASN A 191 -17.94 3.10 -6.94
N ALA A 192 -18.38 2.09 -7.69
CA ALA A 192 -17.84 1.72 -8.99
C ALA A 192 -18.47 2.52 -10.14
N TYR A 193 -19.49 3.35 -9.87
CA TYR A 193 -20.26 4.11 -10.87
C TYR A 193 -20.71 3.23 -12.05
N ASP A 194 -21.31 2.09 -11.73
CA ASP A 194 -21.77 1.08 -12.70
C ASP A 194 -20.66 0.52 -13.60
N ASP A 195 -19.39 0.56 -13.18
CA ASP A 195 -18.35 -0.13 -13.91
C ASP A 195 -18.51 -1.66 -13.83
N ALA A 196 -18.28 -2.33 -14.96
CA ALA A 196 -18.51 -3.77 -15.04
C ALA A 196 -17.41 -4.54 -14.29
N PRO A 197 -17.76 -5.49 -13.40
CA PRO A 197 -16.79 -6.18 -12.56
C PRO A 197 -16.07 -7.29 -13.34
N MET A 198 -15.06 -6.94 -14.14
CA MET A 198 -14.41 -7.87 -15.07
C MET A 198 -13.04 -8.38 -14.58
N GLN A 199 -12.13 -7.48 -14.21
CA GLN A 199 -10.75 -7.78 -13.85
C GLN A 199 -10.47 -7.39 -12.41
N LEU A 200 -9.73 -8.23 -11.69
CA LEU A 200 -9.32 -7.96 -10.32
C LEU A 200 -8.11 -7.03 -10.32
N GLY A 201 -8.29 -5.81 -9.84
CA GLY A 201 -7.23 -4.86 -9.56
C GLY A 201 -6.86 -4.85 -8.09
N GLU A 202 -5.64 -4.40 -7.77
CA GLU A 202 -5.15 -4.21 -6.41
C GLU A 202 -4.46 -2.85 -6.29
N ASN A 203 -4.70 -2.15 -5.18
CA ASN A 203 -4.03 -0.88 -4.90
C ASN A 203 -4.06 -0.55 -3.39
N TYR A 204 -3.52 0.61 -3.03
CA TYR A 204 -3.49 1.14 -1.67
C TYR A 204 -4.28 2.45 -1.58
N VAL A 205 -4.92 2.67 -0.43
CA VAL A 205 -5.49 3.95 -0.03
C VAL A 205 -5.13 4.20 1.43
N SER A 206 -4.85 5.45 1.77
CA SER A 206 -4.60 5.87 3.15
C SER A 206 -5.61 6.91 3.58
N PHE A 207 -6.10 6.77 4.80
CA PHE A 207 -7.01 7.72 5.42
C PHE A 207 -6.36 8.35 6.62
N LYS A 208 -6.29 9.67 6.64
CA LYS A 208 -5.81 10.43 7.79
C LYS A 208 -6.79 10.29 8.96
N LEU A 209 -6.25 10.00 10.13
CA LEU A 209 -6.99 9.94 11.38
C LEU A 209 -6.94 11.30 12.07
N ASP A 210 -8.04 11.64 12.72
CA ASP A 210 -8.14 12.82 13.58
C ASP A 210 -7.96 12.37 15.03
N ASP A 211 -7.07 13.03 15.77
CA ASP A 211 -6.77 12.73 17.17
C ASP A 211 -8.04 12.72 18.05
N ALA A 212 -9.00 13.59 17.75
CA ALA A 212 -10.27 13.64 18.47
C ALA A 212 -11.15 12.41 18.21
N LEU A 213 -11.11 11.84 17.00
CA LEU A 213 -11.87 10.63 16.65
C LEU A 213 -11.30 9.38 17.32
N ILE A 214 -9.98 9.33 17.51
CA ILE A 214 -9.29 8.16 18.05
C ILE A 214 -9.02 8.25 19.56
N ALA A 215 -9.32 9.40 20.19
CA ALA A 215 -9.13 9.61 21.62
C ALA A 215 -9.85 8.54 22.46
N GLY A 216 -9.09 7.84 23.30
CA GLY A 216 -9.62 6.79 24.18
C GLY A 216 -10.03 5.50 23.48
N LYS A 217 -9.77 5.35 22.17
CA LYS A 217 -10.06 4.14 21.40
C LYS A 217 -8.89 3.17 21.45
N LYS A 218 -9.17 1.87 21.51
CA LYS A 218 -8.17 0.79 21.40
C LYS A 218 -7.72 0.57 19.96
N GLY A 219 -8.51 1.01 19.00
CA GLY A 219 -8.28 0.78 17.58
C GLY A 219 -9.47 1.20 16.74
N VAL A 220 -9.52 0.65 15.53
CA VAL A 220 -10.64 0.83 14.59
C VAL A 220 -11.32 -0.50 14.27
N LYS A 221 -12.63 -0.46 14.05
CA LYS A 221 -13.43 -1.57 13.53
C LYS A 221 -14.01 -1.13 12.19
N VAL A 222 -13.60 -1.80 11.11
CA VAL A 222 -13.91 -1.42 9.73
C VAL A 222 -14.91 -2.39 9.13
N ARG A 223 -16.12 -1.90 8.80
CA ARG A 223 -17.11 -2.60 7.98
C ARG A 223 -16.70 -2.57 6.52
N ILE A 224 -16.74 -3.71 5.84
CA ILE A 224 -16.40 -3.84 4.42
C ILE A 224 -17.43 -4.74 3.73
N ASN A 225 -18.00 -4.31 2.60
CA ASN A 225 -18.82 -5.15 1.74
C ASN A 225 -17.93 -5.91 0.73
N THR A 226 -17.58 -7.15 1.04
CA THR A 226 -16.56 -7.91 0.27
C THR A 226 -17.09 -8.51 -1.03
N ILE A 227 -16.16 -8.80 -1.94
CA ILE A 227 -16.46 -9.40 -3.25
C ILE A 227 -17.14 -10.77 -3.08
N TYR A 228 -16.63 -11.59 -2.15
CA TYR A 228 -16.98 -13.00 -2.03
C TYR A 228 -17.84 -13.35 -0.81
N ASN A 229 -17.69 -12.64 0.31
CA ASN A 229 -18.24 -13.06 1.61
C ASN A 229 -19.33 -12.11 2.16
N GLY A 230 -19.78 -11.13 1.35
CA GLY A 230 -20.70 -10.10 1.82
C GLY A 230 -20.05 -9.19 2.86
N ILE A 231 -20.84 -8.69 3.81
CA ILE A 231 -20.38 -7.73 4.82
C ILE A 231 -19.52 -8.45 5.86
N VAL A 232 -18.32 -7.93 6.09
CA VAL A 232 -17.40 -8.38 7.15
C VAL A 232 -16.92 -7.18 7.97
N TYR A 233 -16.43 -7.46 9.18
CA TYR A 233 -15.82 -6.47 10.06
C TYR A 233 -14.38 -6.88 10.35
N LYS A 234 -13.43 -5.96 10.12
CA LYS A 234 -12.01 -6.13 10.47
C LYS A 234 -11.65 -5.20 11.62
N ILE A 235 -10.96 -5.74 12.62
CA ILE A 235 -10.46 -4.96 13.76
C ILE A 235 -8.96 -4.74 13.57
N ALA A 236 -8.50 -3.51 13.79
CA ALA A 236 -7.09 -3.16 13.87
C ALA A 236 -6.86 -2.37 15.15
N ASN A 237 -5.89 -2.81 15.96
CA ASN A 237 -5.56 -2.16 17.23
C ASN A 237 -4.45 -1.13 17.02
N PHE A 238 -4.50 -0.03 17.77
CA PHE A 238 -3.31 0.81 17.90
C PHE A 238 -2.23 0.00 18.60
N ILE A 239 -0.99 0.13 18.15
CA ILE A 239 0.15 -0.53 18.79
C ILE A 239 0.39 0.20 20.12
N GLU A 240 0.24 -0.50 21.24
CA GLU A 240 0.63 0.00 22.56
C GLU A 240 2.16 0.11 22.62
N GLY A 241 2.72 1.31 22.82
CA GLY A 241 4.15 1.45 23.15
C GLY A 241 4.97 2.57 22.53
N GLU A 242 4.41 3.50 21.75
CA GLU A 242 5.12 4.75 21.40
C GLU A 242 4.57 5.91 22.23
N GLU A 243 5.08 6.01 23.46
CA GLU A 243 5.13 7.25 24.25
C GLU A 243 6.32 8.11 23.82
#